data_AF-A0A0A0DBL1-F1
#
_entry.id   AF-A0A0A0DBL1-F1
#
_cell.length_a   1.000
_cell.length_b   1.000
_cell.length_c   1.000
_cell.angle_alpha   90.00
_cell.angle_beta   90.00
_cell.angle_gamma   90.00
#
_symmetry.space_group_name_H-M   'P 1'
#
loop_
_entity.id
_entity.type
_entity.pdbx_description
1 polymer ?
#
loop_
_entity_poly.entity_id
_entity_poly.type
_entity_poly.pdbx_seq_one_letter_code
_entity_poly.pdbx_strand_id
1 'polypeptide(L)' 'MRNSASRDESRRRAEAFGHRAERAAAWLLRAKGWRILARRLKTPLGEIDIVALRGRTVAFVEVKA' A
#
# COMPACT_ATOMS: atom_id res chain seq x y z
N MET A 1 15.06 -24.79 20.24
CA MET A 1 15.57 -23.54 19.63
C MET A 1 15.53 -23.66 18.10
N ARG A 2 14.42 -23.28 17.45
CA ARG A 2 14.27 -23.19 15.97
C ARG A 2 12.90 -22.54 15.65
N ASN A 3 12.77 -21.21 15.75
CA ASN A 3 11.51 -20.55 15.37
C ASN A 3 11.62 -19.06 14.94
N SER A 4 12.83 -18.52 14.76
CA SER A 4 13.04 -17.15 14.28
C SER A 4 13.09 -17.08 12.75
N ALA A 5 13.87 -17.98 12.12
CA ALA A 5 14.06 -17.99 10.67
C ALA A 5 12.75 -18.16 9.86
N SER A 6 11.79 -18.97 10.34
CA SER A 6 10.50 -19.20 9.68
C SER A 6 9.57 -17.98 9.74
N ARG A 7 9.61 -17.21 10.84
CA ARG A 7 8.84 -15.96 10.99
C ARG A 7 9.43 -14.87 10.12
N ASP A 8 10.75 -14.77 10.06
CA ASP A 8 11.45 -13.78 9.24
C ASP A 8 11.22 -14.03 7.75
N GLU A 9 11.21 -15.30 7.31
CA GLU A 9 10.92 -15.64 5.92
C GLU A 9 9.45 -15.40 5.55
N SER A 10 8.52 -15.69 6.47
CA SER A 10 7.09 -15.39 6.29
C SER A 10 6.83 -13.88 6.21
N ARG A 11 7.52 -13.09 7.05
CA ARG A 11 7.45 -11.63 7.05
C ARG A 11 8.00 -11.03 5.76
N ARG A 12 9.14 -11.51 5.26
CA ARG A 12 9.71 -11.09 3.97
C ARG A 12 8.79 -11.40 2.79
N ARG A 13 8.13 -12.57 2.79
CA ARG A 13 7.13 -12.93 1.76
C ARG A 13 5.88 -12.04 1.85
N ALA A 14 5.42 -11.71 3.05
CA ALA A 14 4.32 -10.78 3.26
C ALA A 14 4.66 -9.35 2.78
N GLU A 15 5.87 -8.86 3.06
CA GLU A 15 6.36 -7.55 2.59
C GLU A 15 6.44 -7.49 1.05
N ALA A 16 6.99 -8.53 0.41
CA ALA A 16 7.03 -8.63 -1.04
C ALA A 16 5.63 -8.70 -1.68
N PHE A 17 4.68 -9.36 -1.01
CA PHE A 17 3.29 -9.42 -1.45
C PHE A 17 2.58 -8.07 -1.31
N GLY A 18 2.80 -7.37 -0.18
CA GLY A 18 2.25 -6.03 0.08
C GLY A 18 2.63 -5.01 -1.01
N HIS A 19 3.87 -5.04 -1.51
CA HIS A 19 4.29 -4.16 -2.61
C HIS A 19 3.57 -4.44 -3.93
N ARG A 20 3.21 -5.70 -4.21
CA ARG A 20 2.45 -6.06 -5.41
C ARG A 20 1.00 -5.63 -5.28
N ALA A 21 0.40 -5.79 -4.09
CA ALA A 21 -0.94 -5.33 -3.79
C ALA A 21 -1.05 -3.80 -3.92
N GLU A 22 -0.09 -3.04 -3.37
CA GLU A 22 -0.05 -1.57 -3.46
C GLU A 22 0.01 -1.11 -4.93
N ARG A 23 0.86 -1.76 -5.74
CA ARG A 23 0.93 -1.49 -7.17
C ARG A 23 -0.38 -1.79 -7.89
N ALA A 24 -1.02 -2.91 -7.59
CA ALA A 24 -2.29 -3.29 -8.20
C ALA A 24 -3.40 -2.29 -7.83
N ALA A 25 -3.47 -1.88 -6.56
CA ALA A 25 -4.39 -0.84 -6.10
C ALA A 25 -4.16 0.49 -6.82
N ALA A 26 -2.92 0.93 -6.97
CA ALA A 26 -2.59 2.15 -7.71
C ALA A 26 -3.02 2.07 -9.19
N TRP A 27 -2.82 0.93 -9.85
CA TRP A 27 -3.28 0.71 -11.22
C TRP A 27 -4.80 0.71 -11.34
N LEU A 28 -5.50 0.05 -10.43
CA LEU A 28 -6.97 0.03 -10.40
C LEU A 28 -7.54 1.45 -10.20
N LEU A 29 -6.96 2.21 -9.28
CA LEU A 29 -7.35 3.61 -9.04
C LEU A 29 -7.14 4.45 -10.30
N ARG A 30 -5.99 4.34 -10.96
CA ARG A 30 -5.74 5.03 -12.24
C ARG A 30 -6.75 4.65 -13.33
N ALA A 31 -7.01 3.35 -13.49
CA ALA A 31 -8.01 2.86 -14.45
C ALA A 31 -9.42 3.39 -14.16
N LYS A 32 -9.75 3.61 -12.88
CA LYS A 32 -11.00 4.23 -12.42
C LYS A 32 -11.03 5.77 -12.52
N GLY A 33 -10.04 6.38 -13.18
CA GLY A 33 -9.96 7.82 -13.40
C GLY A 33 -9.45 8.61 -12.20
N TRP A 34 -8.79 7.97 -11.25
CA TRP A 34 -8.15 8.67 -10.13
C TRP A 34 -6.72 9.06 -10.46
N ARG A 35 -6.34 10.27 -10.05
CA ARG A 35 -4.96 10.74 -10.05
C ARG A 35 -4.30 10.39 -8.72
N ILE A 36 -3.25 9.57 -8.76
CA ILE A 36 -2.44 9.27 -7.57
C ILE A 36 -1.62 10.50 -7.21
N LEU A 37 -1.81 11.02 -6.00
CA LEU A 37 -1.08 12.19 -5.47
C LEU A 37 0.18 11.77 -4.70
N ALA A 38 0.08 10.70 -3.90
CA ALA A 38 1.19 10.17 -3.12
C ALA A 38 1.05 8.66 -2.92
N ARG A 39 2.17 8.00 -2.65
CA ARG A 39 2.25 6.58 -2.27
C ARG A 39 3.21 6.43 -1.09
N ARG A 40 2.89 5.57 -0.14
CA ARG A 40 3.64 5.34 1.11
C ARG A 40 3.99 6.66 1.81
N LEU A 41 2.97 7.50 1.96
CA LEU A 41 3.11 8.82 2.55
C LEU A 41 3.31 8.66 4.06
N LYS A 42 4.49 9.02 4.55
CA LYS A 42 4.77 9.07 5.99
C LYS A 42 4.23 10.38 6.56
N THR A 43 3.46 10.27 7.62
CA THR A 43 2.93 11.40 8.39
C THR A 43 3.36 11.28 9.85
N PRO A 44 3.32 12.36 10.64
CA PRO A 44 3.61 12.27 12.07
C PRO A 44 2.72 11.31 12.86
N LEU A 45 1.53 10.99 12.32
CA LEU A 45 0.53 10.13 12.98
C LEU A 45 0.49 8.69 12.44
N GLY A 46 1.27 8.39 11.39
CA GLY A 46 1.25 7.07 10.74
C GLY A 46 1.64 7.12 9.27
N GLU A 47 1.55 5.97 8.60
CA GLU A 47 1.78 5.83 7.16
C GLU A 47 0.44 5.69 6.42
N ILE A 48 0.35 6.26 5.22
CA ILE A 48 -0.79 6.13 4.32
C ILE A 48 -0.29 5.49 3.03
N ASP A 49 -0.88 4.36 2.64
CA ASP A 49 -0.42 3.64 1.46
C ASP A 49 -0.59 4.41 0.17
N ILE A 50 -1.79 4.97 -0.10
CA ILE A 50 -2.06 5.72 -1.33
C ILE A 50 -2.98 6.92 -1.03
N VAL A 51 -2.63 8.08 -1.58
CA VAL A 51 -3.51 9.25 -1.64
C VAL A 51 -3.91 9.49 -3.09
N ALA A 52 -5.21 9.59 -3.36
CA ALA A 52 -5.74 9.73 -4.71
C ALA A 52 -6.77 10.86 -4.81
N LEU A 53 -6.89 11.47 -5.99
CA LEU A 53 -7.81 12.57 -6.29
C LEU A 53 -8.67 12.24 -7.51
N ARG A 54 -9.97 12.52 -7.43
CA ARG A 54 -10.87 12.52 -8.59
C ARG A 54 -11.80 13.73 -8.51
N GLY A 55 -11.61 14.67 -9.44
CA GLY A 55 -12.30 15.96 -9.38
C GLY A 55 -11.97 16.71 -8.09
N ARG A 56 -12.97 16.86 -7.21
CA ARG A 56 -12.84 17.53 -5.89
C ARG A 56 -12.76 16.53 -4.73
N THR A 57 -12.76 15.23 -5.00
CA THR A 57 -12.75 14.18 -3.98
C THR A 57 -11.33 13.67 -3.77
N VAL A 58 -10.87 13.69 -2.52
CA VAL A 58 -9.61 13.07 -2.08
C VAL A 58 -9.94 11.77 -1.37
N ALA A 59 -9.23 10.69 -1.73
CA ALA A 59 -9.33 9.39 -1.10
C ALA A 59 -7.99 9.00 -0.47
N PHE A 60 -8.03 8.61 0.81
CA PHE A 60 -6.94 7.96 1.51
C PHE A 60 -7.22 6.46 1.49
N VAL A 61 -6.32 5.69 0.88
CA VAL A 61 -6.53 4.26 0.63
C VAL A 61 -5.45 3.50 1.38
N GLU A 62 -5.91 2.65 2.30
CA GLU A 62 -5.10 1.65 3.00
C GLU A 62 -5.23 0.32 2.24
N VAL A 63 -4.11 -0.28 1.84
CA VAL A 63 -4.07 -1.50 1.03
C VAL A 63 -3.84 -2.69 1.96
N LYS A 64 -4.82 -3.60 2.00
CA LYS A 64 -4.69 -4.87 2.72
C LYS A 64 -4.36 -6.00 1.74
N ALA A 65 -3.42 -6.86 2.11
CA ALA A 65 -2.95 -7.99 1.34
C ALA A 65 -3.06 -9.28 2.17
#